data_AF-A0A954BIW0-F1
#
_entry.id   AF-A0A954BIW0-F1
#
_cell.length_a   1.000
_cell.length_b   1.000
_cell.length_c   1.000
_cell.angle_alpha   90.00
_cell.angle_beta   90.00
_cell.angle_gamma   90.00
#
_symmetry.space_group_name_H-M   'P 1'
#
loop_
_entity.id
_entity.type
_entity.pdbx_description
1 polymer ?
#
loop_
_entity_poly.entity_id
_entity_poly.type
_entity_poly.pdbx_seq_one_letter_code
_entity_poly.pdbx_strand_id
1 'polypeptide(L)'
;MLRVHLATRIGVSLVFALLYLAFLAETAVLVHEYGPSGLALRLASLDSQNFIFFPVAGLLALVAFWRPSVLVVDALWRGHVRQGKLVLAAALLLCGLGAWGVSSAFQSSGAKSFYEIAPAALVADTGAPATETAPPRAPVTEILARMKILSGLDKGLGEYKAQCDAEWLQYSTAADLELLCFPAGERISVRACCSAKASFRQHVNQLAAAAPSQTALVHRLVLPVKIFFLLLLLALGILLVHFRKALEKVHGDAVGSVSFGLALGGAVMLIWPLMNAAYLQTTSLLTGSGSASAYTVMAPLAALGFGVWTMLLIFFHLRSYPSQIEYAAKIGGFVAAAVGVFRYEEITNYLARTLGVGGGLVAIIVFAVAVAALIISVLMGVSPSNIKLDSDEVLGAAEDLLE
;
A
#
# COMPACT_ATOMS: atom_id res chain seq x y z
N MET A 1 16.78 0.49 31.10
CA MET A 1 15.51 -0.28 31.10
C MET A 1 14.34 0.68 31.02
N LEU A 2 13.42 0.46 30.08
CA LEU A 2 12.23 1.30 29.86
C LEU A 2 11.33 1.25 31.13
N ARG A 3 11.23 2.35 31.89
CA ARG A 3 10.31 2.47 33.04
C ARG A 3 8.87 2.69 32.54
N VAL A 4 8.25 1.65 32.01
CA VAL A 4 6.84 1.63 31.55
C VAL A 4 6.10 0.48 32.21
N HIS A 5 4.81 0.67 32.46
CA HIS A 5 4.01 -0.31 33.18
C HIS A 5 3.84 -1.61 32.37
N LEU A 6 3.88 -2.76 33.06
CA LEU A 6 3.74 -4.07 32.41
C LEU A 6 2.40 -4.21 31.67
N ALA A 7 1.31 -3.73 32.28
CA ALA A 7 -0.02 -3.75 31.67
C ALA A 7 -0.07 -2.99 30.34
N THR A 8 0.61 -1.84 30.23
CA THR A 8 0.68 -1.06 28.97
C THR A 8 1.38 -1.86 27.88
N ARG A 9 2.51 -2.49 28.22
CA ARG A 9 3.27 -3.34 27.28
C ARG A 9 2.43 -4.51 26.79
N ILE A 10 1.74 -5.19 27.69
CA ILE A 10 0.87 -6.32 27.35
C ILE A 10 -0.29 -5.83 26.46
N GLY A 11 -0.97 -4.75 26.82
CA GLY A 11 -2.11 -4.21 26.07
C GLY A 11 -1.73 -3.83 24.63
N VAL A 12 -0.65 -3.07 24.45
CA VAL A 12 -0.16 -2.69 23.10
C VAL A 12 0.25 -3.93 22.30
N SER A 13 0.93 -4.89 22.94
CA SER A 13 1.37 -6.11 22.26
C SER A 13 0.20 -6.97 21.81
N LEU A 14 -0.86 -7.09 22.62
CA LEU A 14 -2.08 -7.81 22.25
C LEU A 14 -2.78 -7.15 21.07
N VAL A 15 -2.94 -5.83 21.07
CA VAL A 15 -3.53 -5.11 19.93
C VAL A 15 -2.70 -5.33 18.67
N PHE A 16 -1.37 -5.17 18.74
CA PHE A 16 -0.48 -5.33 17.59
C PHE A 16 -0.47 -6.77 17.07
N ALA A 17 -0.51 -7.76 17.97
CA ALA A 17 -0.62 -9.17 17.59
C ALA A 17 -1.94 -9.47 16.87
N LEU A 18 -3.06 -8.94 17.36
CA LEU A 18 -4.37 -9.11 16.72
C LEU A 18 -4.42 -8.47 15.33
N LEU A 19 -3.85 -7.27 15.17
CA LEU A 19 -3.71 -6.62 13.86
C LEU A 19 -2.89 -7.48 12.90
N TYR A 20 -1.75 -8.00 13.35
CA TYR A 20 -0.88 -8.81 12.51
C TYR A 20 -1.51 -10.15 12.13
N LEU A 21 -2.18 -10.82 13.07
CA LEU A 21 -2.91 -12.06 12.82
C LEU A 21 -4.00 -11.85 11.78
N ALA A 22 -4.69 -10.71 11.76
CA ALA A 22 -5.66 -10.39 10.72
C ALA A 22 -5.01 -10.32 9.33
N PHE A 23 -3.82 -9.70 9.21
CA PHE A 23 -3.08 -9.63 7.95
C PHE A 23 -2.66 -11.01 7.46
N LEU A 24 -2.15 -11.85 8.36
CA LEU A 24 -1.76 -13.22 8.05
C LEU A 24 -2.95 -14.09 7.66
N ALA A 25 -4.07 -13.96 8.37
CA ALA A 25 -5.27 -14.75 8.11
C ALA A 25 -5.81 -14.52 6.70
N GLU A 26 -5.86 -13.27 6.24
CA GLU A 26 -6.32 -12.94 4.89
C GLU A 26 -5.42 -13.55 3.80
N THR A 27 -4.09 -13.39 3.93
CA THR A 27 -3.15 -13.97 2.96
C THR A 27 -3.13 -15.51 3.03
N ALA A 28 -3.27 -16.09 4.21
CA ALA A 28 -3.34 -17.54 4.37
C ALA A 28 -4.57 -18.14 3.69
N VAL A 29 -5.73 -17.47 3.81
CA VAL A 29 -6.97 -17.91 3.14
C VAL A 29 -6.84 -17.80 1.63
N LEU A 30 -6.22 -16.74 1.10
CA LEU A 30 -5.91 -16.63 -0.33
C LEU A 30 -5.05 -17.81 -0.81
N VAL A 31 -3.96 -18.13 -0.10
CA VAL A 31 -3.06 -19.22 -0.47
C VAL A 31 -3.76 -20.58 -0.37
N HIS A 32 -4.59 -20.79 0.64
CA HIS A 32 -5.35 -22.02 0.82
C HIS A 32 -6.39 -22.21 -0.29
N GLU A 33 -7.16 -21.17 -0.61
CA GLU A 33 -8.26 -21.23 -1.58
C GLU A 33 -7.75 -21.29 -3.02
N TYR A 34 -6.76 -20.48 -3.39
CA TYR A 34 -6.27 -20.34 -4.76
C TYR A 34 -4.96 -21.10 -5.05
N GLY A 35 -4.38 -21.74 -4.03
CA GLY A 35 -3.17 -22.57 -4.17
C GLY A 35 -3.37 -23.74 -5.13
N PRO A 36 -4.42 -24.57 -4.98
CA PRO A 36 -4.66 -25.72 -5.85
C PRO A 36 -4.85 -25.37 -7.34
N SER A 37 -5.37 -24.18 -7.65
CA SER A 37 -5.56 -23.70 -9.02
C SER A 37 -4.32 -22.99 -9.60
N GLY A 38 -3.26 -22.82 -8.83
CA GLY A 38 -2.06 -22.07 -9.22
C GLY A 38 -2.28 -20.55 -9.35
N LEU A 39 -3.43 -20.04 -8.90
CA LEU A 39 -3.80 -18.63 -9.01
C LEU A 39 -3.33 -17.79 -7.81
N ALA A 40 -3.05 -18.40 -6.66
CA ALA A 40 -2.71 -17.69 -5.41
C ALA A 40 -1.61 -16.64 -5.60
N LEU A 41 -0.48 -17.02 -6.22
CA LEU A 41 0.64 -16.10 -6.42
C LEU A 41 0.28 -14.95 -7.38
N ARG A 42 -0.52 -15.22 -8.42
CA ARG A 42 -0.92 -14.21 -9.41
C ARG A 42 -1.87 -13.18 -8.79
N LEU A 43 -2.81 -13.64 -7.96
CA LEU A 43 -3.73 -12.75 -7.26
C LEU A 43 -3.03 -11.99 -6.13
N ALA A 44 -2.13 -12.64 -5.40
CA ALA A 44 -1.32 -11.98 -4.37
C ALA A 44 -0.44 -10.88 -4.96
N SER A 45 0.11 -11.09 -6.16
CA SER A 45 0.95 -10.08 -6.84
C SER A 45 0.09 -8.99 -7.49
N LEU A 46 -1.05 -9.33 -8.07
CA LEU A 46 -1.99 -8.35 -8.61
C LEU A 46 -2.50 -7.39 -7.53
N ASP A 47 -2.93 -7.91 -6.38
CA ASP A 47 -3.42 -7.17 -5.22
C ASP A 47 -2.34 -7.09 -4.11
N SER A 48 -1.11 -6.77 -4.50
CA SER A 48 0.05 -6.80 -3.61
C SER A 48 -0.02 -5.82 -2.45
N GLN A 49 -0.71 -4.70 -2.62
CA GLN A 49 -1.04 -3.75 -1.55
C GLN A 49 -1.84 -4.40 -0.41
N ASN A 50 -2.56 -5.49 -0.69
CA ASN A 50 -3.38 -6.22 0.29
C ASN A 50 -2.68 -7.46 0.82
N PHE A 51 -2.11 -8.29 -0.05
CA PHE A 51 -1.66 -9.64 0.30
C PHE A 51 -0.15 -9.77 0.54
N ILE A 52 0.64 -8.82 0.06
CA ILE A 52 2.11 -8.83 0.22
C ILE A 52 2.54 -7.73 1.19
N PHE A 53 2.04 -6.50 1.00
CA PHE A 53 2.44 -5.36 1.82
C PHE A 53 2.11 -5.55 3.31
N PHE A 54 0.87 -5.85 3.67
CA PHE A 54 0.48 -5.91 5.09
C PHE A 54 1.18 -7.03 5.88
N PRO A 55 1.30 -8.28 5.36
CA PRO A 55 2.05 -9.33 6.08
C PRO A 55 3.55 -9.04 6.23
N VAL A 56 4.14 -8.31 5.29
CA VAL A 56 5.59 -8.06 5.24
C VAL A 56 5.93 -6.69 5.85
N ALA A 57 5.61 -5.61 5.14
CA ALA A 57 5.87 -4.24 5.58
C ALA A 57 5.02 -3.83 6.81
N GLY A 58 3.80 -4.35 6.93
CA GLY A 58 2.96 -4.13 8.11
C GLY A 58 3.60 -4.66 9.39
N LEU A 59 4.28 -5.83 9.35
CA LEU A 59 5.04 -6.35 10.49
C LEU A 59 6.15 -5.39 10.91
N LEU A 60 6.94 -4.90 9.95
CA LEU A 60 8.01 -3.95 10.23
C LEU A 60 7.46 -2.69 10.90
N ALA A 61 6.35 -2.13 10.40
CA ALA A 61 5.76 -0.97 11.06
C ALA A 61 5.24 -1.29 12.46
N LEU A 62 4.60 -2.45 12.69
CA LEU A 62 4.21 -2.85 14.04
C LEU A 62 5.42 -2.96 14.97
N VAL A 63 6.54 -3.54 14.52
CA VAL A 63 7.78 -3.61 15.29
C VAL A 63 8.36 -2.22 15.56
N ALA A 64 8.47 -1.39 14.54
CA ALA A 64 8.96 -0.02 14.62
C ALA A 64 8.12 0.87 15.54
N PHE A 65 6.81 0.73 15.49
CA PHE A 65 5.86 1.53 16.25
C PHE A 65 5.54 0.96 17.64
N TRP A 66 6.01 -0.24 17.97
CA TRP A 66 5.72 -0.87 19.26
C TRP A 66 6.22 -0.02 20.45
N ARG A 67 7.51 0.34 20.46
CA ARG A 67 8.08 1.19 21.54
C ARG A 67 7.39 2.56 21.65
N PRO A 68 7.23 3.33 20.56
CA PRO A 68 6.53 4.62 20.65
C PRO A 68 5.09 4.47 21.17
N SER A 69 4.39 3.42 20.74
CA SER A 69 3.02 3.16 21.20
C SER A 69 2.95 2.88 22.69
N VAL A 70 3.86 2.06 23.22
CA VAL A 70 3.92 1.82 24.68
C VAL A 70 4.17 3.12 25.44
N LEU A 71 5.09 3.97 24.98
CA LEU A 71 5.39 5.25 25.63
C LEU A 71 4.18 6.20 25.63
N VAL A 72 3.53 6.36 24.48
CA VAL A 72 2.35 7.24 24.34
C VAL A 72 1.20 6.74 25.20
N VAL A 73 0.88 5.44 25.13
CA VAL A 73 -0.22 4.87 25.90
C VAL A 73 0.07 4.95 27.40
N ASP A 74 1.30 4.69 27.85
CA ASP A 74 1.66 4.79 29.27
C ASP A 74 1.48 6.23 29.78
N ALA A 75 2.01 7.21 29.05
CA ALA A 75 1.92 8.62 29.42
C ALA A 75 0.48 9.15 29.45
N LEU A 76 -0.34 8.79 28.44
CA LEU A 76 -1.74 9.22 28.35
C LEU A 76 -2.62 8.51 29.39
N TRP A 77 -2.46 7.20 29.56
CA TRP A 77 -3.30 6.40 30.45
C TRP A 77 -3.03 6.69 31.93
N ARG A 78 -1.76 6.90 32.31
CA ARG A 78 -1.37 7.16 33.69
C ARG A 78 -1.57 8.60 34.14
N GLY A 79 -2.08 9.47 33.26
CA GLY A 79 -2.40 10.86 33.61
C GLY A 79 -1.19 11.79 33.68
N HIS A 80 -0.06 11.41 33.09
CA HIS A 80 1.09 12.32 32.95
C HIS A 80 0.80 13.47 31.98
N VAL A 81 -0.24 13.34 31.17
CA VAL A 81 -0.79 14.36 30.28
C VAL A 81 -2.19 14.75 30.78
N ARG A 82 -2.47 16.06 30.86
CA ARG A 82 -3.79 16.58 31.23
C ARG A 82 -4.83 16.03 30.25
N GLN A 83 -5.89 15.40 30.77
CA GLN A 83 -6.92 14.73 29.97
C GLN A 83 -6.41 13.59 29.06
N GLY A 84 -5.24 13.00 29.36
CA GLY A 84 -4.61 11.98 28.51
C GLY A 84 -5.50 10.78 28.17
N LYS A 85 -6.29 10.28 29.13
CA LYS A 85 -7.27 9.20 28.91
C LYS A 85 -8.36 9.58 27.90
N LEU A 86 -8.84 10.83 27.94
CA LEU A 86 -9.84 11.32 26.99
C LEU A 86 -9.23 11.45 25.60
N VAL A 87 -8.01 11.96 25.49
CA VAL A 87 -7.27 12.04 24.22
C VAL A 87 -7.07 10.65 23.61
N LEU A 88 -6.66 9.67 24.42
CA LEU A 88 -6.49 8.29 23.96
C LEU A 88 -7.82 7.69 23.50
N ALA A 89 -8.89 7.85 24.28
CA ALA A 89 -10.22 7.37 23.92
C ALA A 89 -10.75 8.03 22.64
N ALA A 90 -10.58 9.35 22.50
CA ALA A 90 -10.96 10.09 21.32
C ALA A 90 -10.15 9.64 20.09
N ALA A 91 -8.84 9.44 20.21
CA ALA A 91 -8.00 8.97 19.13
C ALA A 91 -8.44 7.57 18.65
N LEU A 92 -8.65 6.62 19.57
CA LEU A 92 -9.14 5.28 19.24
C LEU A 92 -10.53 5.31 18.61
N LEU A 93 -11.43 6.14 19.13
CA LEU A 93 -12.77 6.31 18.58
C LEU A 93 -12.72 6.88 17.15
N LEU A 94 -11.91 7.91 16.92
CA LEU A 94 -11.74 8.51 15.59
C LEU A 94 -11.12 7.51 14.61
N CYS A 95 -10.13 6.72 15.02
CA CYS A 95 -9.58 5.65 14.20
C CYS A 95 -10.63 4.58 13.88
N GLY A 96 -11.45 4.18 14.86
CA GLY A 96 -12.52 3.20 14.67
C GLY A 96 -13.62 3.69 13.71
N LEU A 97 -14.11 4.91 13.91
CA LEU A 97 -15.12 5.54 13.05
C LEU A 97 -14.57 5.78 11.64
N GLY A 98 -13.34 6.27 11.52
CA GLY A 98 -12.67 6.47 10.24
C GLY A 98 -12.48 5.15 9.49
N ALA A 99 -12.03 4.11 10.18
CA ALA A 99 -11.88 2.77 9.60
C ALA A 99 -13.20 2.20 9.11
N TRP A 100 -14.27 2.34 9.90
CA TRP A 100 -15.60 1.92 9.50
C TRP A 100 -16.12 2.69 8.28
N GLY A 101 -15.99 4.03 8.27
CA GLY A 101 -16.45 4.87 7.17
C GLY A 101 -15.71 4.59 5.86
N VAL A 102 -14.38 4.53 5.91
CA VAL A 102 -13.56 4.24 4.72
C VAL A 102 -13.77 2.81 4.22
N SER A 103 -13.85 1.82 5.13
CA SER A 103 -14.14 0.43 4.75
C SER A 103 -15.51 0.31 4.07
N SER A 104 -16.53 0.99 4.59
CA SER A 104 -17.87 0.98 4.02
C SER A 104 -17.88 1.59 2.61
N ALA A 105 -17.15 2.69 2.40
CA ALA A 105 -16.99 3.29 1.07
C ALA A 105 -16.33 2.32 0.08
N PHE A 106 -15.28 1.61 0.49
CA PHE A 106 -14.64 0.60 -0.35
C PHE A 106 -15.55 -0.60 -0.66
N GLN A 107 -16.29 -1.10 0.33
CA GLN A 107 -17.22 -2.22 0.13
C GLN A 107 -18.39 -1.87 -0.80
N SER A 108 -18.85 -0.62 -0.76
CA SER A 108 -19.87 -0.08 -1.67
C SER A 108 -19.37 0.19 -3.11
N SER A 109 -18.06 0.07 -3.34
CA SER A 109 -17.48 0.27 -4.68
C SER A 109 -18.05 -0.74 -5.68
N GLY A 110 -18.48 -0.24 -6.84
CA GLY A 110 -19.00 -1.04 -7.94
C GLY A 110 -17.94 -1.77 -8.76
N ALA A 111 -16.68 -1.80 -8.33
CA ALA A 111 -15.62 -2.57 -8.97
C ALA A 111 -15.12 -3.65 -8.01
N LYS A 112 -15.31 -4.92 -8.39
CA LYS A 112 -14.86 -6.09 -7.62
C LYS A 112 -13.49 -6.56 -8.08
N SER A 113 -12.68 -7.03 -7.13
CA SER A 113 -11.36 -7.61 -7.41
C SER A 113 -11.47 -9.09 -7.79
N PHE A 114 -10.49 -9.63 -8.51
CA PHE A 114 -10.52 -11.02 -8.96
C PHE A 114 -10.43 -12.04 -7.82
N TYR A 115 -9.77 -11.68 -6.71
CA TYR A 115 -9.76 -12.52 -5.51
C TYR A 115 -11.12 -12.60 -4.82
N GLU A 116 -12.13 -11.82 -5.25
CA GLU A 116 -13.50 -11.95 -4.74
C GLU A 116 -14.30 -13.06 -5.45
N ILE A 117 -13.77 -13.64 -6.52
CA ILE A 117 -14.42 -14.67 -7.34
C ILE A 117 -13.83 -16.03 -7.00
N ALA A 118 -14.66 -17.02 -6.68
CA ALA A 118 -14.22 -18.37 -6.37
C ALA A 118 -13.32 -18.96 -7.48
N PRO A 119 -12.25 -19.70 -7.13
CA PRO A 119 -11.28 -20.21 -8.10
C PRO A 119 -11.90 -21.11 -9.18
N ALA A 120 -12.91 -21.91 -8.84
CA ALA A 120 -13.62 -22.75 -9.80
C ALA A 120 -14.34 -21.95 -10.88
N ALA A 121 -14.95 -20.81 -10.52
CA ALA A 121 -15.62 -19.93 -11.48
C ALA A 121 -14.62 -19.21 -12.39
N LEU A 122 -13.45 -18.83 -11.87
CA LEU A 122 -12.37 -18.24 -12.69
C LEU A 122 -11.81 -19.23 -13.71
N VAL A 123 -11.65 -20.50 -13.33
CA VAL A 123 -11.15 -21.55 -14.23
C VAL A 123 -12.20 -21.96 -15.26
N ALA A 124 -13.48 -21.93 -14.88
CA ALA A 124 -14.59 -22.23 -15.78
C ALA A 124 -14.92 -21.09 -16.77
N ASP A 125 -14.37 -19.89 -16.57
CA ASP A 125 -14.60 -18.77 -17.47
C ASP A 125 -13.87 -18.97 -18.80
N THR A 126 -14.63 -19.23 -19.87
CA THR A 126 -14.11 -19.44 -21.23
C THR A 126 -14.16 -18.18 -22.10
N GLY A 127 -14.47 -17.01 -21.53
CA GLY A 127 -14.65 -15.79 -22.31
C GLY A 127 -16.00 -15.73 -23.03
N ALA A 128 -16.10 -14.89 -24.06
CA ALA A 128 -17.26 -14.79 -24.94
C ALA A 128 -16.81 -14.43 -26.37
N PRO A 129 -17.42 -15.03 -27.41
CA PRO A 129 -17.12 -14.66 -28.79
C PRO A 129 -17.60 -13.24 -29.09
N ALA A 130 -17.05 -12.64 -30.15
CA ALA A 130 -17.53 -11.37 -30.68
C ALA A 130 -18.98 -11.51 -31.17
N THR A 131 -19.78 -10.46 -30.97
CA THR A 131 -21.14 -10.34 -31.51
C THR A 131 -21.27 -9.03 -32.28
N GLU A 132 -22.34 -8.85 -33.05
CA GLU A 132 -22.58 -7.60 -33.78
C GLU A 132 -22.59 -6.36 -32.88
N THR A 133 -22.99 -6.53 -31.61
CA THR A 133 -23.17 -5.44 -30.64
C THR A 133 -22.08 -5.38 -29.57
N ALA A 134 -21.18 -6.36 -29.48
CA ALA A 134 -20.17 -6.41 -28.43
C ALA A 134 -18.85 -7.04 -28.91
N PRO A 135 -17.69 -6.44 -28.55
CA PRO A 135 -16.39 -7.03 -28.82
C PRO A 135 -16.22 -8.37 -28.10
N PRO A 136 -15.30 -9.23 -28.54
CA PRO A 136 -15.02 -10.48 -27.84
C PRO A 136 -14.52 -10.21 -26.42
N ARG A 137 -14.63 -11.23 -25.57
CA ARG A 137 -14.13 -11.23 -24.21
C ARG A 137 -13.20 -12.42 -24.03
N ALA A 138 -11.96 -12.18 -23.65
CA ALA A 138 -11.03 -13.24 -23.30
C ALA A 138 -11.34 -13.84 -21.92
N PRO A 139 -10.97 -15.11 -21.67
CA PRO A 139 -11.00 -15.73 -20.35
C PRO A 139 -10.23 -14.89 -19.31
N VAL A 140 -10.78 -14.73 -18.09
CA VAL A 140 -10.09 -13.98 -17.01
C VAL A 140 -8.69 -14.53 -16.73
N THR A 141 -8.52 -15.85 -16.70
CA THR A 141 -7.23 -16.48 -16.41
C THR A 141 -6.17 -16.22 -17.50
N GLU A 142 -6.59 -16.15 -18.77
CA GLU A 142 -5.73 -15.78 -19.89
C GLU A 142 -5.33 -14.31 -19.81
N ILE A 143 -6.29 -13.42 -19.50
CA ILE A 143 -6.03 -11.99 -19.30
C ILE A 143 -4.95 -11.80 -18.23
N LEU A 144 -5.10 -12.44 -17.06
CA LEU A 144 -4.11 -12.36 -15.98
C LEU A 144 -2.74 -12.90 -16.39
N ALA A 145 -2.70 -14.01 -17.14
CA ALA A 145 -1.45 -14.56 -17.66
C ALA A 145 -0.76 -13.59 -18.63
N ARG A 146 -1.53 -13.00 -19.54
CA ARG A 146 -1.03 -12.06 -20.55
C ARG A 146 -0.52 -10.76 -19.91
N MET A 147 -1.23 -10.23 -18.92
CA MET A 147 -0.77 -9.06 -18.17
C MET A 147 0.56 -9.34 -17.48
N LYS A 148 0.70 -10.52 -16.85
CA LYS A 148 1.97 -10.91 -16.22
C LYS A 148 3.11 -10.93 -17.24
N ILE A 149 2.90 -11.55 -18.40
CA ILE A 149 3.92 -11.62 -19.47
C ILE A 149 4.30 -10.21 -19.95
N LEU A 150 3.31 -9.39 -20.31
CA LEU A 150 3.55 -8.07 -20.89
C LEU A 150 4.08 -7.04 -19.88
N SER A 151 3.77 -7.19 -18.60
CA SER A 151 4.32 -6.33 -17.54
C SER A 151 5.83 -6.49 -17.35
N GLY A 152 6.40 -7.61 -17.79
CA GLY A 152 7.85 -7.87 -17.73
C GLY A 152 8.66 -7.20 -18.84
N LEU A 153 8.01 -6.62 -19.86
CA LEU A 153 8.68 -5.92 -20.95
C LEU A 153 9.18 -4.53 -20.52
N ASP A 154 10.20 -4.00 -21.21
CA ASP A 154 10.92 -2.78 -20.79
C ASP A 154 10.03 -1.56 -20.60
N LYS A 155 8.96 -1.44 -21.41
CA LYS A 155 8.04 -0.31 -21.35
C LYS A 155 6.82 -0.54 -20.44
N GLY A 156 6.73 -1.73 -19.85
CA GLY A 156 5.69 -2.11 -18.90
C GLY A 156 4.27 -2.06 -19.47
N LEU A 157 3.29 -1.94 -18.57
CA LEU A 157 1.87 -1.95 -18.96
C LEU A 157 1.33 -0.58 -19.40
N GLY A 158 2.10 0.49 -19.22
CA GLY A 158 1.67 1.86 -19.51
C GLY A 158 1.31 2.09 -20.98
N GLU A 159 1.99 1.43 -21.92
CA GLU A 159 1.76 1.58 -23.36
C GLU A 159 0.38 1.10 -23.83
N TYR A 160 -0.29 0.24 -23.04
CA TYR A 160 -1.59 -0.33 -23.39
C TYR A 160 -2.77 0.48 -22.81
N LYS A 161 -2.50 1.66 -22.25
CA LYS A 161 -3.52 2.49 -21.63
C LYS A 161 -4.38 3.19 -22.68
N ALA A 162 -5.59 2.66 -22.88
CA ALA A 162 -6.65 3.33 -23.62
C ALA A 162 -7.31 4.45 -22.80
N GLN A 163 -7.47 5.65 -23.39
CA GLN A 163 -8.23 6.77 -22.82
C GLN A 163 -9.72 6.59 -23.12
N CYS A 164 -10.50 6.36 -22.06
CA CYS A 164 -11.94 6.05 -22.16
C CYS A 164 -12.84 7.21 -21.72
N ASP A 165 -12.34 8.44 -21.79
CA ASP A 165 -13.14 9.63 -21.56
C ASP A 165 -14.11 9.85 -22.72
N ALA A 166 -15.38 10.17 -22.41
CA ALA A 166 -16.43 10.24 -23.43
C ALA A 166 -16.21 11.38 -24.42
N GLU A 167 -15.76 12.55 -23.94
CA GLU A 167 -15.46 13.71 -24.79
C GLU A 167 -14.23 13.41 -25.64
N TRP A 168 -13.17 12.85 -25.03
CA TRP A 168 -11.98 12.46 -25.77
C TRP A 168 -12.28 11.44 -26.87
N LEU A 169 -13.08 10.42 -26.57
CA LEU A 169 -13.49 9.42 -27.55
C LEU A 169 -14.33 10.03 -28.67
N GLN A 170 -15.08 11.10 -28.42
CA GLN A 170 -15.89 11.75 -29.44
C GLN A 170 -15.05 12.57 -30.42
N TYR A 171 -14.02 13.25 -29.93
CA TYR A 171 -13.27 14.23 -30.74
C TYR A 171 -11.88 13.78 -31.19
N SER A 172 -11.32 12.74 -30.58
CA SER A 172 -9.97 12.27 -30.89
C SER A 172 -9.95 11.35 -32.10
N THR A 173 -9.11 11.66 -33.10
CA THR A 173 -8.81 10.75 -34.21
C THR A 173 -8.03 9.51 -33.76
N ALA A 174 -7.39 9.56 -32.57
CA ALA A 174 -6.74 8.41 -31.98
C ALA A 174 -7.74 7.40 -31.39
N ALA A 175 -9.05 7.71 -31.34
CA ALA A 175 -10.08 6.78 -30.86
C ALA A 175 -10.26 5.54 -31.76
N ASP A 176 -9.88 5.64 -33.03
CA ASP A 176 -10.02 4.57 -34.02
C ASP A 176 -8.71 3.78 -34.23
N LEU A 177 -7.62 4.17 -33.56
CA LEU A 177 -6.37 3.43 -33.60
C LEU A 177 -6.53 2.05 -32.93
N GLU A 178 -5.99 1.03 -33.57
CA GLU A 178 -5.98 -0.32 -33.01
C GLU A 178 -4.89 -0.48 -31.96
N LEU A 179 -5.30 -0.79 -30.74
CA LEU A 179 -4.41 -1.09 -29.62
C LEU A 179 -4.79 -2.45 -29.03
N LEU A 180 -3.81 -3.11 -28.41
CA LEU A 180 -4.09 -4.35 -27.67
C LEU A 180 -5.05 -4.05 -26.52
N CYS A 181 -6.22 -4.68 -26.54
CA CYS A 181 -7.19 -4.58 -25.48
C CYS A 181 -7.17 -5.84 -24.62
N PHE A 182 -6.72 -5.72 -23.36
CA PHE A 182 -6.63 -6.87 -22.45
C PHE A 182 -7.95 -7.63 -22.30
N PRO A 183 -9.11 -6.98 -22.02
CA PRO A 183 -10.38 -7.68 -21.90
C PRO A 183 -10.82 -8.44 -23.15
N ALA A 184 -10.46 -7.96 -24.34
CA ALA A 184 -10.83 -8.61 -25.60
C ALA A 184 -9.84 -9.71 -26.02
N GLY A 185 -8.58 -9.63 -25.55
CA GLY A 185 -7.54 -10.57 -25.94
C GLY A 185 -6.97 -10.34 -27.35
N GLU A 186 -7.31 -9.23 -28.00
CA GLU A 186 -6.88 -8.90 -29.35
C GLU A 186 -6.71 -7.38 -29.54
N ARG A 187 -6.21 -6.98 -30.71
CA ARG A 187 -6.10 -5.57 -31.08
C ARG A 187 -7.43 -5.10 -31.65
N ILE A 188 -8.00 -4.07 -31.05
CA ILE A 188 -9.25 -3.43 -31.47
C ILE A 188 -9.14 -1.92 -31.32
N SER A 189 -10.06 -1.17 -31.93
CA SER A 189 -10.09 0.28 -31.77
C SER A 189 -10.21 0.69 -30.30
N VAL A 190 -9.63 1.85 -29.93
CA VAL A 190 -9.72 2.38 -28.56
C VAL A 190 -11.18 2.48 -28.10
N ARG A 191 -12.09 2.92 -28.99
CA ARG A 191 -13.53 2.97 -28.73
C ARG A 191 -14.11 1.60 -28.39
N ALA A 192 -13.83 0.58 -29.20
CA ALA A 192 -14.29 -0.78 -28.93
C ALA A 192 -13.69 -1.33 -27.63
N CYS A 193 -12.42 -1.02 -27.36
CA CYS A 193 -11.77 -1.43 -26.12
C CYS A 193 -12.41 -0.82 -24.87
N CYS A 194 -12.82 0.45 -24.92
CA CYS A 194 -13.50 1.08 -23.79
C CYS A 194 -14.86 0.43 -23.50
N SER A 195 -15.60 0.03 -24.53
CA SER A 195 -16.82 -0.80 -24.38
C SER A 195 -16.50 -2.19 -23.80
N ALA A 196 -15.46 -2.86 -24.32
CA ALA A 196 -15.00 -4.15 -23.82
C ALA A 196 -14.64 -4.11 -22.33
N LYS A 197 -13.93 -3.05 -21.88
CA LYS A 197 -13.57 -2.82 -20.48
C LYS A 197 -14.80 -2.65 -19.58
N ALA A 198 -15.81 -1.91 -20.04
CA ALA A 198 -17.05 -1.72 -19.29
C ALA A 198 -17.85 -3.03 -19.15
N SER A 199 -17.99 -3.78 -20.25
CA SER A 199 -18.63 -5.09 -20.27
C SER A 199 -17.89 -6.10 -19.38
N PHE A 200 -16.57 -6.12 -19.47
CA PHE A 200 -15.71 -6.97 -18.65
C PHE A 200 -15.85 -6.67 -17.16
N ARG A 201 -15.89 -5.40 -16.75
CA ARG A 201 -16.17 -5.02 -15.36
C ARG A 201 -17.51 -5.56 -14.88
N GLN A 202 -18.56 -5.41 -15.69
CA GLN A 202 -19.88 -5.94 -15.34
C GLN A 202 -19.86 -7.47 -15.19
N HIS A 203 -19.16 -8.16 -16.08
CA HIS A 203 -18.99 -9.61 -16.00
C HIS A 203 -18.25 -10.05 -14.73
N VAL A 204 -17.14 -9.40 -14.39
CA VAL A 204 -16.37 -9.67 -13.15
C VAL A 204 -17.26 -9.47 -11.92
N ASN A 205 -18.04 -8.39 -11.88
CA ASN A 205 -18.97 -8.15 -10.78
C ASN A 205 -20.07 -9.22 -10.68
N GLN A 206 -20.59 -9.68 -11.81
CA GLN A 206 -21.59 -10.75 -11.87
C GLN A 206 -21.01 -12.09 -11.38
N LEU A 207 -19.79 -12.44 -11.81
CA LEU A 207 -19.09 -13.62 -11.33
C LEU A 207 -18.85 -13.55 -9.82
N ALA A 208 -18.41 -12.40 -9.30
CA ALA A 208 -18.17 -12.22 -7.87
C ALA A 208 -19.46 -12.33 -7.04
N ALA A 209 -20.60 -11.92 -7.61
CA ALA A 209 -21.90 -12.06 -6.97
C ALA A 209 -22.43 -13.49 -7.03
N ALA A 210 -22.25 -14.19 -8.15
CA ALA A 210 -22.76 -15.55 -8.38
C ALA A 210 -21.92 -16.62 -7.67
N ALA A 211 -20.60 -16.42 -7.60
CA ALA A 211 -19.64 -17.36 -7.03
C ALA A 211 -18.63 -16.61 -6.14
N PRO A 212 -19.04 -16.12 -4.96
CA PRO A 212 -18.15 -15.41 -4.05
C PRO A 212 -17.08 -16.34 -3.46
N SER A 213 -15.85 -15.84 -3.35
CA SER A 213 -14.75 -16.57 -2.70
C SER A 213 -14.79 -16.48 -1.18
N GLN A 214 -14.13 -17.42 -0.50
CA GLN A 214 -13.91 -17.35 0.95
C GLN A 214 -12.99 -16.18 1.30
N THR A 215 -12.00 -15.92 0.45
CA THR A 215 -11.09 -14.77 0.56
C THR A 215 -11.87 -13.46 0.56
N ALA A 216 -12.95 -13.32 -0.22
CA ALA A 216 -13.80 -12.13 -0.21
C ALA A 216 -14.43 -11.88 1.18
N LEU A 217 -14.92 -12.94 1.83
CA LEU A 217 -15.53 -12.85 3.16
C LEU A 217 -14.52 -12.40 4.20
N VAL A 218 -13.33 -13.02 4.20
CA VAL A 218 -12.24 -12.67 5.12
C VAL A 218 -11.75 -11.25 4.85
N HIS A 219 -11.58 -10.87 3.59
CA HIS A 219 -11.20 -9.50 3.22
C HIS A 219 -12.20 -8.47 3.75
N ARG A 220 -13.51 -8.70 3.64
CA ARG A 220 -14.53 -7.78 4.19
C ARG A 220 -14.41 -7.57 5.70
N LEU A 221 -13.98 -8.60 6.44
CA LEU A 221 -13.74 -8.53 7.88
C LEU A 221 -12.40 -7.87 8.23
N VAL A 222 -11.35 -8.13 7.45
CA VAL A 222 -9.99 -7.65 7.71
C VAL A 222 -9.75 -6.24 7.16
N LEU A 223 -10.48 -5.80 6.12
CA LEU A 223 -10.36 -4.45 5.55
C LEU A 223 -10.49 -3.33 6.59
N PRO A 224 -11.54 -3.27 7.46
CA PRO A 224 -11.60 -2.24 8.49
C PRO A 224 -10.43 -2.35 9.48
N VAL A 225 -9.91 -3.55 9.74
CA VAL A 225 -8.73 -3.75 10.61
C VAL A 225 -7.47 -3.17 9.98
N LYS A 226 -7.25 -3.36 8.67
CA LYS A 226 -6.16 -2.76 7.90
C LYS A 226 -6.23 -1.24 7.90
N ILE A 227 -7.41 -0.68 7.66
CA ILE A 227 -7.61 0.78 7.68
C ILE A 227 -7.41 1.32 9.10
N PHE A 228 -7.92 0.62 10.11
CA PHE A 228 -7.70 0.99 11.52
C PHE A 228 -6.21 1.01 11.85
N PHE A 229 -5.44 0.00 11.42
CA PHE A 229 -3.99 -0.02 11.57
C PHE A 229 -3.32 1.21 10.93
N LEU A 230 -3.67 1.54 9.69
CA LEU A 230 -3.13 2.71 8.98
C LEU A 230 -3.45 4.01 9.72
N LEU A 231 -4.69 4.19 10.17
CA LEU A 231 -5.12 5.36 10.95
C LEU A 231 -4.48 5.41 12.34
N LEU A 232 -4.27 4.25 12.97
CA LEU A 232 -3.62 4.13 14.27
C LEU A 232 -2.16 4.60 14.18
N LEU A 233 -1.41 4.18 13.16
CA LEU A 233 -0.04 4.64 12.93
C LEU A 233 0.02 6.15 12.68
N LEU A 234 -0.92 6.66 11.87
CA LEU A 234 -1.08 8.09 11.62
C LEU A 234 -1.30 8.86 12.94
N ALA A 235 -2.28 8.44 13.73
CA ALA A 235 -2.61 9.04 15.02
C ALA A 235 -1.44 8.96 16.00
N LEU A 236 -0.73 7.83 16.08
CA LEU A 236 0.46 7.66 16.91
C LEU A 236 1.55 8.66 16.54
N GLY A 237 1.82 8.86 15.25
CA GLY A 237 2.80 9.86 14.80
C GLY A 237 2.41 11.29 15.21
N ILE A 238 1.14 11.65 15.06
CA ILE A 238 0.63 12.97 15.48
C ILE A 238 0.76 13.14 17.01
N LEU A 239 0.37 12.13 17.79
CA LEU A 239 0.46 12.15 19.25
C LEU A 239 1.91 12.23 19.73
N LEU A 240 2.84 11.53 19.08
CA LEU A 240 4.27 11.59 19.40
C LEU A 240 4.83 12.99 19.20
N VAL A 241 4.53 13.62 18.07
CA VAL A 241 4.99 14.99 17.77
C VAL A 241 4.37 15.98 18.75
N HIS A 242 3.05 15.86 19.00
CA HIS A 242 2.32 16.78 19.86
C HIS A 242 2.73 16.68 21.34
N PHE A 243 2.88 15.46 21.87
CA PHE A 243 3.20 15.21 23.28
C PHE A 243 4.69 15.02 23.56
N ARG A 244 5.57 15.31 22.60
CA ARG A 244 7.02 15.12 22.72
C ARG A 244 7.60 15.61 24.05
N LYS A 245 7.36 16.87 24.40
CA LYS A 245 7.90 17.47 25.65
C LYS A 245 7.40 16.75 26.91
N ALA A 246 6.14 16.30 26.90
CA ALA A 246 5.57 15.55 28.01
C ALA A 246 6.22 14.16 28.11
N LEU A 247 6.44 13.49 26.97
CA LEU A 247 7.12 12.19 26.90
C LEU A 247 8.58 12.30 27.34
N GLU A 248 9.31 13.33 26.92
CA GLU A 248 10.69 13.60 27.35
C GLU A 248 10.77 13.81 28.87
N LYS A 249 9.80 14.54 29.45
CA LYS A 249 9.74 14.75 30.91
C LYS A 249 9.52 13.45 31.70
N VAL A 250 8.75 12.50 31.16
CA VAL A 250 8.36 11.27 31.85
C VAL A 250 9.37 10.13 31.61
N HIS A 251 9.85 10.00 30.38
CA HIS A 251 10.63 8.85 29.92
C HIS A 251 12.09 9.19 29.55
N GLY A 252 12.48 10.48 29.57
CA GLY A 252 13.84 10.93 29.32
C GLY A 252 14.36 10.50 27.94
N ASP A 253 15.61 10.04 27.92
CA ASP A 253 16.34 9.66 26.71
C ASP A 253 15.71 8.47 25.94
N ALA A 254 14.78 7.75 26.56
CA ALA A 254 14.04 6.68 25.89
C ALA A 254 13.29 7.19 24.65
N VAL A 255 12.87 8.47 24.63
CA VAL A 255 12.20 9.08 23.48
C VAL A 255 13.14 9.23 22.28
N GLY A 256 14.40 9.61 22.51
CA GLY A 256 15.41 9.77 21.45
C GLY A 256 15.76 8.42 20.80
N SER A 257 15.91 7.37 21.60
CA SER A 257 16.25 6.02 21.14
C SER A 257 15.20 5.36 20.21
N VAL A 258 13.99 5.91 20.17
CA VAL A 258 12.85 5.36 19.43
C VAL A 258 12.68 6.04 18.06
N SER A 259 13.31 7.21 17.87
CA SER A 259 13.08 8.08 16.71
C SER A 259 13.51 7.48 15.37
N PHE A 260 14.60 6.71 15.32
CA PHE A 260 15.08 6.07 14.09
C PHE A 260 14.12 5.00 13.58
N GLY A 261 13.72 4.06 14.44
CA GLY A 261 12.77 3.01 14.08
C GLY A 261 11.45 3.59 13.59
N LEU A 262 10.99 4.68 14.22
CA LEU A 262 9.79 5.42 13.83
C LEU A 262 9.91 6.01 12.42
N ALA A 263 11.01 6.70 12.10
CA ALA A 263 11.24 7.28 10.78
C ALA A 263 11.33 6.19 9.70
N LEU A 264 12.06 5.10 9.97
CA LEU A 264 12.18 3.96 9.06
C LEU A 264 10.83 3.28 8.81
N GLY A 265 10.06 3.01 9.88
CA GLY A 265 8.72 2.45 9.77
C GLY A 265 7.77 3.36 8.98
N GLY A 266 7.86 4.67 9.21
CA GLY A 266 7.10 5.67 8.44
C GLY A 266 7.46 5.70 6.96
N ALA A 267 8.76 5.65 6.64
CA ALA A 267 9.24 5.61 5.26
C ALA A 267 8.74 4.37 4.50
N VAL A 268 8.80 3.19 5.13
CA VAL A 268 8.30 1.95 4.51
C VAL A 268 6.78 1.97 4.30
N MET A 269 6.02 2.67 5.15
CA MET A 269 4.58 2.83 4.93
C MET A 269 4.25 3.62 3.65
N LEU A 270 5.16 4.42 3.10
CA LEU A 270 4.97 5.11 1.80
C LEU A 270 4.95 4.14 0.61
N ILE A 271 5.44 2.91 0.79
CA ILE A 271 5.34 1.87 -0.25
C ILE A 271 3.88 1.47 -0.48
N TRP A 272 3.02 1.54 0.56
CA TRP A 272 1.60 1.18 0.42
C TRP A 272 0.85 2.04 -0.61
N PRO A 273 0.81 3.39 -0.51
CA PRO A 273 0.10 4.20 -1.49
C PRO A 273 0.68 4.04 -2.91
N LEU A 274 1.99 3.81 -3.04
CA LEU A 274 2.62 3.53 -4.34
C LEU A 274 2.17 2.18 -4.93
N MET A 275 2.12 1.12 -4.12
CA MET A 275 1.59 -0.18 -4.54
C MET A 275 0.09 -0.10 -4.89
N ASN A 276 -0.69 0.68 -4.12
CA ASN A 276 -2.10 0.91 -4.41
C ASN A 276 -2.29 1.69 -5.74
N ALA A 277 -1.40 2.64 -6.05
CA ALA A 277 -1.40 3.32 -7.34
C ALA A 277 -1.05 2.38 -8.51
N ALA A 278 -0.04 1.52 -8.34
CA ALA A 278 0.32 0.49 -9.32
C ALA A 278 -0.84 -0.49 -9.57
N TYR A 279 -1.56 -0.89 -8.51
CA TYR A 279 -2.80 -1.66 -8.62
C TYR A 279 -3.86 -0.92 -9.44
N LEU A 280 -4.12 0.35 -9.13
CA LEU A 280 -5.13 1.13 -9.85
C LEU A 280 -4.80 1.30 -11.33
N GLN A 281 -3.53 1.53 -11.64
CA GLN A 281 -3.04 1.56 -13.02
C GLN A 281 -3.33 0.24 -13.73
N THR A 282 -3.04 -0.88 -13.07
CA THR A 282 -3.30 -2.23 -13.58
C THR A 282 -4.79 -2.48 -13.80
N THR A 283 -5.65 -2.12 -12.85
CA THR A 283 -7.11 -2.28 -13.00
C THR A 283 -7.71 -1.38 -14.09
N SER A 284 -7.15 -0.17 -14.31
CA SER A 284 -7.64 0.74 -15.35
C SER A 284 -7.45 0.18 -16.77
N LEU A 285 -6.49 -0.73 -16.95
CA LEU A 285 -6.28 -1.47 -18.20
C LEU A 285 -7.37 -2.51 -18.45
N LEU A 286 -8.01 -2.99 -17.39
CA LEU A 286 -9.04 -4.04 -17.44
C LEU A 286 -10.46 -3.48 -17.46
N THR A 287 -10.71 -2.45 -16.64
CA THR A 287 -12.08 -1.95 -16.40
C THR A 287 -12.28 -0.50 -16.84
N GLY A 288 -11.24 0.15 -17.34
CA GLY A 288 -11.28 1.54 -17.82
C GLY A 288 -11.02 2.57 -16.72
N SER A 289 -10.77 3.81 -17.13
CA SER A 289 -10.47 4.97 -16.27
C SER A 289 -11.71 5.68 -15.73
N GLY A 290 -12.92 5.31 -16.19
CA GLY A 290 -14.14 6.12 -16.10
C GLY A 290 -15.08 5.84 -14.92
N SER A 291 -14.71 5.06 -13.91
CA SER A 291 -15.49 5.05 -12.66
C SER A 291 -14.75 5.77 -11.58
N ALA A 292 -15.32 6.88 -11.10
CA ALA A 292 -15.11 7.38 -9.75
C ALA A 292 -15.41 6.24 -8.76
N SER A 293 -14.40 5.42 -8.50
CA SER A 293 -14.43 4.43 -7.42
C SER A 293 -13.87 5.10 -6.17
N ALA A 294 -14.28 4.64 -5.00
CA ALA A 294 -13.68 5.11 -3.75
C ALA A 294 -12.14 5.02 -3.82
N TYR A 295 -11.59 4.01 -4.49
CA TYR A 295 -10.16 3.84 -4.67
C TYR A 295 -9.48 4.95 -5.49
N THR A 296 -10.11 5.44 -6.56
CA THR A 296 -9.52 6.50 -7.41
C THR A 296 -9.44 7.86 -6.69
N VAL A 297 -10.37 8.13 -5.77
CA VAL A 297 -10.37 9.37 -4.97
C VAL A 297 -9.50 9.22 -3.72
N MET A 298 -9.55 8.06 -3.06
CA MET A 298 -8.83 7.82 -1.81
C MET A 298 -7.33 7.62 -2.01
N ALA A 299 -6.90 7.09 -3.16
CA ALA A 299 -5.47 6.89 -3.44
C ALA A 299 -4.61 8.16 -3.31
N PRO A 300 -4.93 9.29 -4.00
CA PRO A 300 -4.14 10.51 -3.86
C PRO A 300 -4.24 11.12 -2.46
N LEU A 301 -5.40 11.04 -1.80
CA LEU A 301 -5.58 11.53 -0.44
C LEU A 301 -4.73 10.73 0.56
N ALA A 302 -4.69 9.41 0.42
CA ALA A 302 -3.88 8.56 1.28
C ALA A 302 -2.39 8.77 1.00
N ALA A 303 -1.97 8.90 -0.26
CA ALA A 303 -0.58 9.23 -0.61
C ALA A 303 -0.14 10.56 0.03
N LEU A 304 -0.97 11.61 -0.07
CA LEU A 304 -0.70 12.90 0.55
C LEU A 304 -0.68 12.81 2.08
N GLY A 305 -1.68 12.16 2.67
CA GLY A 305 -1.78 12.00 4.13
C GLY A 305 -0.57 11.26 4.72
N PHE A 306 -0.19 10.12 4.11
CA PHE A 306 0.99 9.36 4.51
C PHE A 306 2.29 10.11 4.19
N GLY A 307 2.38 10.83 3.08
CA GLY A 307 3.54 11.65 2.72
C GLY A 307 3.82 12.75 3.76
N VAL A 308 2.79 13.53 4.10
CA VAL A 308 2.88 14.57 5.15
C VAL A 308 3.22 13.95 6.50
N TRP A 309 2.60 12.83 6.83
CA TRP A 309 2.87 12.12 8.09
C TRP A 309 4.31 11.61 8.17
N THR A 310 4.85 10.97 7.13
CA THR A 310 6.24 10.51 7.12
C THR A 310 7.21 11.67 7.26
N MET A 311 6.94 12.81 6.62
CA MET A 311 7.71 14.04 6.83
C MET A 311 7.69 14.47 8.30
N LEU A 312 6.53 14.45 8.97
CA LEU A 312 6.45 14.77 10.41
C LEU A 312 7.33 13.84 11.26
N LEU A 313 7.39 12.55 10.94
CA LEU A 313 8.23 11.59 11.67
C LEU A 313 9.72 11.81 11.42
N ILE A 314 10.10 12.15 10.19
CA ILE A 314 11.47 12.52 9.84
C ILE A 314 11.85 13.79 10.61
N PHE A 315 11.03 14.85 10.58
CA PHE A 315 11.29 16.06 11.36
C PHE A 315 11.39 15.80 12.87
N PHE A 316 10.55 14.90 13.39
CA PHE A 316 10.62 14.47 14.79
C PHE A 316 11.98 13.85 15.12
N HIS A 317 12.49 12.98 14.22
CA HIS A 317 13.81 12.35 14.35
C HIS A 317 14.96 13.36 14.17
N LEU A 318 14.93 14.21 13.15
CA LEU A 318 16.04 15.13 12.85
C LEU A 318 16.28 16.17 13.94
N ARG A 319 15.23 16.58 14.65
CA ARG A 319 15.34 17.49 15.80
C ARG A 319 16.11 16.88 16.99
N SER A 320 16.51 15.60 16.93
CA SER A 320 17.39 14.97 17.92
C SER A 320 18.89 15.11 17.59
N TYR A 321 19.25 15.61 16.40
CA TYR A 321 20.63 15.79 15.94
C TYR A 321 21.08 17.25 15.98
N PRO A 322 22.41 17.53 16.05
CA PRO A 322 22.95 18.89 15.94
C PRO A 322 22.64 19.54 14.57
N SER A 323 22.62 20.87 14.56
CA SER A 323 22.07 21.71 13.48
C SER A 323 22.58 21.40 12.06
N GLN A 324 23.84 20.98 11.91
CA GLN A 324 24.44 20.68 10.60
C GLN A 324 23.79 19.45 9.92
N ILE A 325 23.50 18.40 10.68
CA ILE A 325 22.85 17.17 10.18
C ILE A 325 21.37 17.44 9.89
N GLU A 326 20.75 18.33 10.67
CA GLU A 326 19.37 18.77 10.44
C GLU A 326 19.21 19.45 9.07
N TYR A 327 20.15 20.31 8.67
CA TYR A 327 20.13 20.96 7.35
C TYR A 327 20.35 19.97 6.20
N ALA A 328 21.37 19.10 6.30
CA ALA A 328 21.66 18.10 5.26
C ALA A 328 20.47 17.14 5.03
N ALA A 329 19.82 16.70 6.11
CA ALA A 329 18.68 15.81 6.00
C ALA A 329 17.38 16.51 5.53
N LYS A 330 17.21 17.81 5.81
CA LYS A 330 16.11 18.61 5.23
C LYS A 330 16.26 18.76 3.73
N ILE A 331 17.48 19.04 3.26
CA ILE A 331 17.79 19.15 1.82
C ILE A 331 17.63 17.78 1.16
N GLY A 332 18.19 16.72 1.73
CA GLY A 332 18.02 15.35 1.22
C GLY A 332 16.56 14.90 1.17
N GLY A 333 15.76 15.24 2.19
CA GLY A 333 14.32 14.97 2.21
C GLY A 333 13.55 15.72 1.12
N PHE A 334 13.91 16.97 0.84
CA PHE A 334 13.33 17.74 -0.26
C PHE A 334 13.69 17.15 -1.63
N VAL A 335 14.96 16.81 -1.85
CA VAL A 335 15.42 16.18 -3.09
C VAL A 335 14.72 14.83 -3.30
N ALA A 336 14.66 13.98 -2.28
CA ALA A 336 13.96 12.70 -2.35
C ALA A 336 12.46 12.86 -2.66
N ALA A 337 11.80 13.87 -2.05
CA ALA A 337 10.41 14.18 -2.35
C ALA A 337 10.22 14.68 -3.79
N ALA A 338 11.11 15.55 -4.28
CA ALA A 338 11.10 16.04 -5.65
C ALA A 338 11.29 14.89 -6.64
N VAL A 339 12.31 14.05 -6.45
CA VAL A 339 12.54 12.84 -7.27
C VAL A 339 11.33 11.92 -7.24
N GLY A 340 10.73 11.69 -6.08
CA GLY A 340 9.52 10.86 -5.96
C GLY A 340 8.32 11.40 -6.73
N VAL A 341 8.16 12.73 -6.83
CA VAL A 341 7.10 13.36 -7.63
C VAL A 341 7.43 13.31 -9.12
N PHE A 342 8.66 13.68 -9.52
CA PHE A 342 9.06 13.72 -10.92
C PHE A 342 9.16 12.32 -11.56
N ARG A 343 9.50 11.30 -10.77
CA ARG A 343 9.63 9.90 -11.23
C ARG A 343 8.47 9.03 -10.78
N TYR A 344 7.33 9.62 -10.42
CA TYR A 344 6.18 8.88 -9.88
C TYR A 344 5.73 7.74 -10.80
N GLU A 345 5.59 7.99 -12.10
CA GLU A 345 5.19 6.98 -13.09
C GLU A 345 6.22 5.85 -13.25
N GLU A 346 7.51 6.17 -13.17
CA GLU A 346 8.58 5.17 -13.23
C GLU A 346 8.57 4.27 -11.99
N ILE A 347 8.38 4.86 -10.80
CA ILE A 347 8.28 4.12 -9.55
C ILE A 347 7.06 3.19 -9.57
N THR A 348 5.89 3.68 -10.00
CA THR A 348 4.69 2.85 -10.07
C THR A 348 4.81 1.75 -11.12
N ASN A 349 5.43 2.02 -12.27
CA ASN A 349 5.73 1.00 -13.28
C ASN A 349 6.71 -0.05 -12.77
N TYR A 350 7.77 0.36 -12.08
CA TYR A 350 8.73 -0.56 -11.47
C TYR A 350 8.06 -1.45 -10.41
N LEU A 351 7.21 -0.88 -9.55
CA LEU A 351 6.44 -1.63 -8.57
C LEU A 351 5.45 -2.58 -9.25
N ALA A 352 4.73 -2.15 -10.29
CA ALA A 352 3.83 -3.02 -11.05
C ALA A 352 4.56 -4.23 -11.66
N ARG A 353 5.80 -4.03 -12.13
CA ARG A 353 6.66 -5.08 -12.70
C ARG A 353 7.23 -6.03 -11.64
N THR A 354 7.63 -5.51 -10.49
CA THR A 354 8.38 -6.30 -9.48
C THR A 354 7.50 -6.87 -8.38
N LEU A 355 6.62 -6.06 -7.79
CA LEU A 355 5.76 -6.44 -6.67
C LEU A 355 4.28 -6.51 -7.06
N GLY A 356 3.90 -5.99 -8.23
CA GLY A 356 2.55 -6.00 -8.78
C GLY A 356 2.27 -7.22 -9.68
N VAL A 357 1.49 -7.01 -10.74
CA VAL A 357 1.07 -8.09 -11.67
C VAL A 357 2.23 -8.81 -12.37
N GLY A 358 3.38 -8.16 -12.55
CA GLY A 358 4.61 -8.78 -13.06
C GLY A 358 5.40 -9.57 -12.03
N GLY A 359 5.06 -9.40 -10.75
CA GLY A 359 5.80 -9.96 -9.63
C GLY A 359 5.86 -11.49 -9.66
N GLY A 360 7.08 -11.99 -9.55
CA GLY A 360 7.38 -13.40 -9.32
C GLY A 360 7.64 -13.69 -7.84
N LEU A 361 7.67 -14.98 -7.50
CA LEU A 361 8.00 -15.43 -6.15
C LEU A 361 9.34 -14.86 -5.66
N VAL A 362 10.33 -14.73 -6.55
CA VAL A 362 11.66 -14.18 -6.25
C VAL A 362 11.56 -12.74 -5.74
N ALA A 363 10.80 -11.86 -6.42
CA ALA A 363 10.68 -10.47 -6.00
C ALA A 363 9.99 -10.34 -4.64
N ILE A 364 9.00 -11.19 -4.36
CA ILE A 364 8.34 -11.25 -3.05
C ILE A 364 9.33 -11.70 -1.97
N ILE A 365 10.14 -12.73 -2.24
CA ILE A 365 11.16 -13.20 -1.30
C ILE A 365 12.20 -12.11 -1.04
N VAL A 366 12.70 -11.44 -2.08
CA VAL A 366 13.67 -10.34 -1.94
C VAL A 366 13.08 -9.22 -1.09
N PHE A 367 11.83 -8.83 -1.34
CA PHE A 367 11.14 -7.83 -0.53
C PHE A 367 10.97 -8.27 0.93
N ALA A 368 10.58 -9.53 1.17
CA ALA A 368 10.46 -10.09 2.51
C ALA A 368 11.80 -10.14 3.25
N VAL A 369 12.88 -10.52 2.58
CA VAL A 369 14.24 -10.54 3.13
C VAL A 369 14.72 -9.14 3.45
N ALA A 370 14.51 -8.17 2.55
CA ALA A 370 14.87 -6.76 2.80
C ALA A 370 14.13 -6.21 4.02
N VAL A 371 12.82 -6.48 4.13
CA VAL A 371 12.03 -6.07 5.30
C VAL A 371 12.46 -6.79 6.57
N ALA A 372 12.79 -8.08 6.51
CA ALA A 372 13.32 -8.83 7.65
C ALA A 372 14.66 -8.25 8.13
N ALA A 373 15.55 -7.87 7.21
CA ALA A 373 16.80 -7.20 7.54
C ALA A 373 16.54 -5.84 8.23
N LEU A 374 15.57 -5.06 7.76
CA LEU A 374 15.16 -3.81 8.43
C LEU A 374 14.60 -4.06 9.83
N ILE A 375 13.80 -5.12 10.02
CA ILE A 375 13.28 -5.52 11.35
C ILE A 375 14.45 -5.81 12.28
N ILE A 376 15.43 -6.60 11.83
CA ILE A 376 16.63 -6.93 12.61
C ILE A 376 17.38 -5.66 12.99
N SER A 377 17.60 -4.73 12.05
CA SER A 377 18.25 -3.45 12.31
C SER A 377 17.52 -2.61 13.37
N VAL A 378 16.18 -2.56 13.32
CA VAL A 378 15.36 -1.87 14.33
C VAL A 378 15.49 -2.54 15.70
N LEU A 379 15.47 -3.88 15.76
CA LEU A 379 15.57 -4.64 17.01
C LEU A 379 16.96 -4.53 17.65
N MET A 380 18.01 -4.57 16.84
CA MET A 380 19.40 -4.42 17.29
C MET A 380 19.74 -2.99 17.68
N GLY A 381 18.89 -2.01 17.35
CA GLY A 381 19.11 -0.60 17.69
C GLY A 381 20.38 -0.05 17.04
N VAL A 382 20.71 -0.51 15.83
CA VAL A 382 21.86 0.00 15.07
C VAL A 382 21.61 1.49 14.80
N SER A 383 22.30 2.34 15.55
CA SER A 383 22.28 3.78 15.34
C SER A 383 23.19 4.12 14.15
N PRO A 384 22.75 4.95 13.18
CA PRO A 384 23.59 5.40 12.07
C PRO A 384 24.85 6.15 12.52
N SER A 385 24.95 6.56 13.80
CA SER A 385 26.21 7.06 14.38
C SER A 385 27.37 6.07 14.34
N ASN A 386 27.10 4.78 14.13
CA ASN A 386 28.12 3.73 13.99
C ASN A 386 28.49 3.45 12.53
N ILE A 387 27.77 4.04 11.58
CA ILE A 387 28.07 3.96 10.15
C ILE A 387 28.94 5.17 9.83
N LYS A 388 30.25 4.95 9.69
CA LYS A 388 31.13 5.96 9.08
C LYS A 388 30.75 6.07 7.61
N LEU A 389 29.84 6.97 7.29
CA LEU A 389 29.65 7.45 5.93
C LEU A 389 30.85 8.36 5.66
N ASP A 390 31.74 7.93 4.79
CA ASP A 390 32.81 8.79 4.28
C ASP A 390 32.10 9.90 3.48
N SER A 391 32.17 11.12 4.00
CA SER A 391 31.44 12.28 3.48
C SER A 391 31.78 12.64 2.04
N ASP A 392 32.88 12.10 1.51
CA ASP A 392 33.34 12.32 0.14
C ASP A 392 32.57 11.46 -0.88
N GLU A 393 31.98 10.33 -0.47
CA GLU A 393 31.23 9.43 -1.37
C GLU A 393 29.80 9.93 -1.64
N VAL A 394 29.19 10.62 -0.66
CA VAL A 394 27.81 11.14 -0.77
C VAL A 394 27.75 12.42 -1.61
N LEU A 395 28.80 13.24 -1.59
CA LEU A 395 28.90 14.42 -2.46
C LEU A 395 29.12 14.02 -3.92
N GLY A 396 29.97 13.03 -4.19
CA GLY A 396 30.17 12.51 -5.57
C GLY A 396 28.89 11.91 -6.16
N ALA A 397 28.13 11.14 -5.38
CA ALA A 397 26.88 10.54 -5.85
C ALA A 397 25.75 11.56 -6.10
N ALA A 398 25.81 12.74 -5.48
CA ALA A 398 24.85 13.83 -5.72
C ALA A 398 25.20 14.66 -6.95
N GLU A 399 26.49 14.78 -7.29
CA GLU A 399 26.97 15.41 -8.53
C GLU A 399 26.61 14.55 -9.75
N ASP A 400 26.80 13.24 -9.67
CA ASP A 400 26.43 12.26 -10.73
C ASP A 400 24.91 12.15 -10.98
N LEU A 401 24.07 12.67 -10.07
CA LEU A 401 22.60 12.70 -10.24
C LEU A 401 22.08 14.03 -10.83
N LEU A 402 22.96 15.03 -10.97
CA LEU A 402 22.65 16.35 -11.53
C LEU A 402 23.22 16.57 -12.93
N GLU A 403 24.10 15.67 -13.40
CA GLU A 403 24.46 15.49 -14.82
C GLU A 403 23.54 14.45 -15.49
#